data_AF-A0A3N5E9X9-F1
#
_entry.id   AF-A0A3N5E9X9-F1
#
_cell.length_a   1.000
_cell.length_b   1.000
_cell.length_c   1.000
_cell.angle_alpha   90.00
_cell.angle_beta   90.00
_cell.angle_gamma   90.00
#
_symmetry.space_group_name_H-M   'P 1'
#
loop_
_entity.id
_entity.type
_entity.pdbx_description
1 polymer ?
#
loop_
_entity_poly.entity_id
_entity_poly.type
_entity_poly.pdbx_seq_one_letter_code
_entity_poly.pdbx_strand_id
1 'polypeptide(L)'
;MDLIEGGVNGPDGGMAGQPGVASGGTGGRTVAGPSRVVRKASPQGWCYGNHGEHKAYGSMTAGATGSLAIWDYIKDNDEGKKKSWKNDTDVHEGLVWMAKNFSVTYNPGPYEHGQMAENSQHQYLYYMYALERAGMLYGTEMMGTNKWYPAGAKVLIETQKATGSWGDGTVDTCFAILFLKRATRALGVATHSAAQMRAGQK
;
A
#
# COMPACT_ATOMS: atom_id res chain seq x y z
N MET A 1 -6.51 18.24 0.35
CA MET A 1 -5.26 17.44 0.44
C MET A 1 -5.50 16.62 1.69
N ASP A 2 -6.23 15.54 1.52
CA ASP A 2 -7.02 14.98 2.61
C ASP A 2 -6.18 13.89 3.28
N LEU A 3 -5.90 14.11 4.55
CA LEU A 3 -5.14 13.20 5.40
C LEU A 3 -5.97 11.94 5.60
N ILE A 4 -5.36 10.78 5.35
CA ILE A 4 -5.98 9.47 5.63
C ILE A 4 -5.96 9.29 7.16
N GLU A 5 -6.99 9.75 7.84
CA GLU A 5 -7.17 9.51 9.28
C GLU A 5 -7.84 8.16 9.52
N GLY A 6 -7.02 7.15 9.83
CA GLY A 6 -7.46 5.86 10.36
C GLY A 6 -7.39 5.84 11.89
N GLY A 7 -8.43 6.32 12.56
CA GLY A 7 -8.55 6.23 14.02
C GLY A 7 -8.63 4.78 14.52
N VAL A 8 -7.80 4.46 15.52
CA VAL A 8 -7.77 3.21 16.29
C VAL A 8 -8.45 3.48 17.63
N ASN A 9 -9.58 2.82 17.92
CA ASN A 9 -10.16 2.78 19.25
C ASN A 9 -9.90 1.42 19.89
N GLY A 10 -9.48 1.45 21.15
CA GLY A 10 -9.18 0.29 22.00
C GLY A 10 -10.42 -0.51 22.43
N PRO A 11 -10.25 -1.51 23.32
CA PRO A 11 -11.15 -2.65 23.43
C PRO A 11 -12.28 -2.40 24.42
N ASP A 12 -13.53 -2.53 23.98
CA ASP A 12 -14.68 -2.60 24.88
C ASP A 12 -15.04 -4.05 25.20
N GLY A 13 -15.10 -4.31 26.52
CA GLY A 13 -15.46 -5.56 27.15
C GLY A 13 -16.87 -6.03 26.84
N GLY A 14 -17.09 -7.33 27.03
CA GLY A 14 -18.30 -8.02 26.57
C GLY A 14 -19.55 -7.81 27.41
N MET A 15 -20.67 -8.32 26.90
CA MET A 15 -21.57 -9.25 27.58
C MET A 15 -22.67 -9.73 26.61
N ALA A 16 -23.10 -10.96 26.82
CA ALA A 16 -24.13 -11.66 26.07
C ALA A 16 -25.55 -11.14 26.34
N GLY A 17 -26.44 -11.31 25.36
CA GLY A 17 -27.89 -11.14 25.52
C GLY A 17 -28.66 -11.67 24.30
N GLN A 18 -29.46 -12.70 24.52
CA GLN A 18 -30.33 -13.38 23.54
C GLN A 18 -31.58 -12.55 23.14
N PRO A 19 -32.31 -12.95 22.06
CA PRO A 19 -33.31 -12.12 21.40
C PRO A 19 -34.75 -12.24 21.97
N GLY A 20 -35.50 -11.13 21.90
CA GLY A 20 -36.94 -11.05 22.23
C GLY A 20 -37.73 -10.33 21.12
N VAL A 21 -38.98 -10.75 20.93
CA VAL A 21 -39.87 -10.52 19.77
C VAL A 21 -40.97 -9.46 20.06
N ALA A 22 -41.48 -8.83 18.98
CA ALA A 22 -42.76 -8.07 18.79
C ALA A 22 -42.81 -6.62 19.35
N SER A 23 -43.49 -5.62 18.75
CA SER A 23 -44.54 -5.51 17.71
C SER A 23 -44.70 -4.04 17.24
N GLY A 24 -45.17 -3.84 15.99
CA GLY A 24 -46.20 -2.85 15.60
C GLY A 24 -45.85 -1.35 15.48
N GLY A 25 -45.91 -0.80 14.25
CA GLY A 25 -45.94 0.65 14.00
C GLY A 25 -45.96 1.01 12.51
N THR A 26 -47.12 1.43 12.00
CA THR A 26 -47.38 1.91 10.64
C THR A 26 -46.81 3.30 10.39
N GLY A 27 -46.17 3.54 9.24
CA GLY A 27 -46.00 4.90 8.71
C GLY A 27 -44.83 5.10 7.75
N GLY A 28 -45.11 5.61 6.55
CA GLY A 28 -44.15 6.40 5.75
C GLY A 28 -43.20 5.61 4.85
N ARG A 29 -43.61 5.41 3.60
CA ARG A 29 -42.74 4.96 2.51
C ARG A 29 -41.84 6.12 2.07
N THR A 30 -40.73 6.35 2.76
CA THR A 30 -39.62 7.14 2.21
C THR A 30 -38.78 6.22 1.35
N VAL A 31 -38.80 6.44 0.04
CA VAL A 31 -37.87 5.79 -0.89
C VAL A 31 -36.49 6.42 -0.64
N ALA A 32 -35.76 5.86 0.33
CA ALA A 32 -34.35 6.15 0.47
C ALA A 32 -33.66 5.59 -0.77
N GLY A 33 -33.30 6.47 -1.71
CA GLY A 33 -32.34 6.12 -2.76
C GLY A 33 -31.10 5.53 -2.08
N PRO A 34 -30.41 4.54 -2.67
CA PRO A 34 -29.29 3.90 -2.01
C PRO A 34 -28.25 4.97 -1.68
N SER A 35 -28.19 5.37 -0.40
CA SER A 35 -27.08 6.12 0.12
C SER A 35 -25.89 5.21 -0.12
N ARG A 36 -25.01 5.61 -1.05
CA ARG A 36 -23.80 4.86 -1.34
C ARG A 36 -22.99 4.90 -0.06
N VAL A 37 -23.13 3.86 0.78
CA VAL A 37 -22.32 3.67 1.96
C VAL A 37 -20.90 3.61 1.44
N VAL A 38 -20.14 4.68 1.62
CA VAL A 38 -18.72 4.70 1.34
C VAL A 38 -18.12 3.77 2.38
N ARG A 39 -17.87 2.53 1.99
CA ARG A 39 -17.21 1.56 2.85
C ARG A 39 -15.89 2.18 3.31
N LYS A 40 -15.69 2.30 4.62
CA LYS A 40 -14.40 2.69 5.19
C LYS A 40 -13.35 1.67 4.72
N ALA A 41 -12.26 2.14 4.15
CA ALA A 41 -11.17 1.28 3.69
C ALA A 41 -10.68 0.42 4.87
N SER A 42 -10.68 -0.90 4.69
CA SER A 42 -10.15 -1.84 5.67
C SER A 42 -8.70 -2.18 5.32
N PRO A 43 -7.78 -2.36 6.28
CA PRO A 43 -6.42 -2.80 5.96
C PRO A 43 -6.44 -4.18 5.29
N GLN A 44 -6.13 -4.26 4.00
CA GLN A 44 -6.00 -5.50 3.25
C GLN A 44 -4.59 -5.60 2.64
N GLY A 45 -3.95 -6.76 2.77
CA GLY A 45 -2.60 -6.99 2.24
C GLY A 45 -2.53 -8.29 1.47
N TRP A 46 -1.39 -8.55 0.82
CA TRP A 46 -1.20 -9.69 -0.07
C TRP A 46 -0.08 -10.62 0.39
N CYS A 47 -0.20 -11.88 -0.04
CA CYS A 47 0.80 -12.94 -0.04
C CYS A 47 0.73 -13.67 -1.40
N TYR A 48 1.59 -14.65 -1.67
CA TYR A 48 1.55 -15.45 -2.91
C TYR A 48 0.56 -16.62 -2.82
N GLY A 49 0.37 -17.18 -1.63
CA GLY A 49 -0.37 -18.41 -1.40
C GLY A 49 -1.88 -18.23 -1.45
N ASN A 50 -2.54 -19.16 -2.11
CA ASN A 50 -4.00 -19.18 -2.24
C ASN A 50 -4.65 -20.12 -1.20
N HIS A 51 -4.24 -20.00 0.07
CA HIS A 51 -4.70 -20.87 1.16
C HIS A 51 -5.03 -20.06 2.42
N GLY A 52 -6.08 -20.47 3.14
CA GLY A 52 -6.73 -19.70 4.22
C GLY A 52 -5.90 -19.39 5.47
N GLU A 53 -4.63 -19.79 5.53
CA GLU A 53 -3.76 -19.64 6.70
C GLU A 53 -2.61 -18.63 6.51
N HIS A 54 -2.35 -18.16 5.29
CA HIS A 54 -1.21 -17.26 5.04
C HIS A 54 -1.58 -15.79 5.30
N LYS A 55 -0.73 -15.13 6.11
CA LYS A 55 -0.87 -13.72 6.47
C LYS A 55 -0.16 -12.84 5.46
N ALA A 56 -0.74 -11.69 5.16
CA ALA A 56 -0.10 -10.66 4.33
C ALA A 56 1.25 -10.23 4.90
N TYR A 57 2.18 -9.85 4.01
CA TYR A 57 3.49 -9.34 4.38
C TYR A 57 3.93 -8.16 3.53
N GLY A 58 4.93 -7.42 4.02
CA GLY A 58 5.30 -6.09 3.55
C GLY A 58 5.70 -6.06 2.09
N SER A 59 6.69 -6.87 1.69
CA SER A 59 7.19 -6.85 0.31
C SER A 59 6.12 -7.22 -0.71
N MET A 60 5.24 -8.18 -0.41
CA MET A 60 4.14 -8.52 -1.32
C MET A 60 3.05 -7.47 -1.34
N THR A 61 2.66 -6.94 -0.19
CA THR A 61 1.62 -5.91 -0.14
C THR A 61 2.06 -4.64 -0.87
N ALA A 62 3.30 -4.21 -0.69
CA ALA A 62 3.86 -3.07 -1.42
C ALA A 62 3.95 -3.34 -2.93
N GLY A 63 4.40 -4.54 -3.33
CA GLY A 63 4.47 -4.94 -4.73
C GLY A 63 3.10 -5.02 -5.43
N ALA A 64 2.09 -5.57 -4.75
CA ALA A 64 0.72 -5.66 -5.25
C ALA A 64 0.07 -4.28 -5.38
N THR A 65 0.22 -3.43 -4.36
CA THR A 65 -0.28 -2.04 -4.38
C THR A 65 0.29 -1.25 -5.55
N GLY A 66 1.60 -1.35 -5.79
CA GLY A 66 2.24 -0.71 -6.95
C GLY A 66 1.77 -1.25 -8.29
N SER A 67 1.61 -2.57 -8.41
CA SER A 67 1.13 -3.22 -9.63
C SER A 67 -0.30 -2.81 -9.98
N LEU A 68 -1.20 -2.78 -8.99
CA LEU A 68 -2.59 -2.31 -9.18
C LEU A 68 -2.64 -0.83 -9.55
N ALA A 69 -1.84 0.02 -8.90
CA ALA A 69 -1.76 1.43 -9.26
C ALA A 69 -1.32 1.65 -10.72
N ILE A 70 -0.35 0.87 -11.22
CA ILE A 70 0.06 0.91 -12.64
C ILE A 70 -1.09 0.47 -13.54
N TRP A 71 -1.73 -0.65 -13.23
CA TRP A 71 -2.83 -1.21 -14.03
C TRP A 71 -4.00 -0.23 -14.15
N ASP A 72 -4.47 0.32 -13.03
CA ASP A 72 -5.60 1.25 -13.02
C ASP A 72 -5.23 2.58 -13.72
N TYR A 73 -4.00 3.05 -13.55
CA TYR A 73 -3.51 4.23 -14.26
C TYR A 73 -3.50 4.03 -15.78
N ILE A 74 -3.08 2.87 -16.27
CA ILE A 74 -3.13 2.56 -17.72
C ILE A 74 -4.58 2.51 -18.19
N LYS A 75 -5.44 1.79 -17.47
CA LYS A 75 -6.85 1.64 -17.83
C LYS A 75 -7.61 2.97 -17.89
N ASP A 76 -7.40 3.85 -16.91
CA ASP A 76 -8.07 5.16 -16.89
C ASP A 76 -7.64 6.04 -18.08
N ASN A 77 -6.37 5.97 -18.48
CA ASN A 77 -5.86 6.67 -19.65
C ASN A 77 -6.40 6.12 -20.96
N ASP A 78 -6.55 4.80 -21.08
CA ASP A 78 -7.05 4.15 -22.30
C ASP A 78 -8.56 4.37 -22.51
N GLU A 79 -9.35 4.39 -21.43
CA GLU A 79 -10.80 4.51 -21.51
C GLU A 79 -11.30 5.97 -21.51
N GLY A 80 -10.41 6.96 -21.35
CA GLY A 80 -10.75 8.38 -21.24
C GLY A 80 -11.71 8.68 -20.06
N LYS A 81 -11.78 7.76 -19.09
CA LYS A 81 -12.72 7.84 -17.97
C LYS A 81 -12.15 8.72 -16.85
N LYS A 82 -13.04 9.47 -16.20
CA LYS A 82 -12.73 10.31 -15.03
C LYS A 82 -12.61 9.52 -13.70
N LYS A 83 -12.59 8.18 -13.72
CA LYS A 83 -12.23 7.47 -12.48
C LYS A 83 -10.77 7.83 -12.25
N SER A 84 -10.44 8.39 -11.10
CA SER A 84 -9.04 8.52 -10.73
C SER A 84 -8.61 7.13 -10.29
N TRP A 85 -7.52 6.59 -10.82
CA TRP A 85 -6.87 5.36 -10.35
C TRP A 85 -6.59 5.41 -8.84
N LYS A 86 -6.50 6.62 -8.28
CA LYS A 86 -6.51 6.90 -6.83
C LYS A 86 -7.86 6.72 -6.15
N ASN A 87 -8.89 6.22 -6.81
CA ASN A 87 -10.17 5.85 -6.20
C ASN A 87 -10.35 4.34 -6.21
N ASP A 88 -9.33 3.59 -6.61
CA ASP A 88 -9.38 2.13 -6.53
C ASP A 88 -9.31 1.68 -5.07
N THR A 89 -10.29 0.84 -4.70
CA THR A 89 -10.45 0.40 -3.31
C THR A 89 -9.33 -0.55 -2.91
N ASP A 90 -8.87 -1.42 -3.82
CA ASP A 90 -7.81 -2.36 -3.50
C ASP A 90 -6.49 -1.63 -3.31
N VAL A 91 -6.16 -0.66 -4.17
CA VAL A 91 -4.99 0.22 -3.99
C VAL A 91 -5.04 0.93 -2.63
N HIS A 92 -6.19 1.47 -2.26
CA HIS A 92 -6.37 2.16 -0.97
C HIS A 92 -6.24 1.24 0.24
N GLU A 93 -6.87 0.08 0.20
CA GLU A 93 -6.82 -0.89 1.30
C GLU A 93 -5.41 -1.47 1.49
N GLY A 94 -4.67 -1.62 0.39
CA GLY A 94 -3.23 -1.91 0.40
C GLY A 94 -2.38 -0.86 1.10
N LEU A 95 -2.58 0.42 0.75
CA LEU A 95 -1.90 1.53 1.42
C LEU A 95 -2.26 1.63 2.90
N VAL A 96 -3.52 1.36 3.27
CA VAL A 96 -3.95 1.32 4.68
C VAL A 96 -3.27 0.17 5.43
N TRP A 97 -3.11 -1.00 4.80
CA TRP A 97 -2.33 -2.08 5.39
C TRP A 97 -0.86 -1.71 5.58
N MET A 98 -0.24 -1.09 4.57
CA MET A 98 1.15 -0.62 4.64
C MET A 98 1.33 0.44 5.73
N ALA A 99 0.37 1.36 5.87
CA ALA A 99 0.37 2.37 6.92
C ALA A 99 0.29 1.75 8.31
N LYS A 100 -0.61 0.79 8.52
CA LYS A 100 -0.79 0.08 9.80
C LYS A 100 0.43 -0.72 10.20
N ASN A 101 1.11 -1.35 9.23
CA ASN A 101 2.25 -2.23 9.46
C ASN A 101 3.59 -1.58 9.09
N PHE A 102 3.63 -0.25 8.99
CA PHE A 102 4.79 0.47 8.48
C PHE A 102 6.06 0.13 9.27
N SER A 103 7.11 -0.22 8.55
CA SER A 103 8.45 -0.40 9.11
C SER A 103 9.49 0.06 8.09
N VAL A 104 10.62 0.54 8.60
CA VAL A 104 11.84 0.78 7.82
C VAL A 104 13.02 0.04 8.41
N THR A 105 12.76 -0.92 9.31
CA THR A 105 13.79 -1.68 10.00
C THR A 105 13.52 -3.18 9.96
N TYR A 106 12.51 -3.67 9.26
CA TYR A 106 12.23 -5.10 9.00
C TYR A 106 11.18 -5.23 7.90
N ASN A 107 10.96 -6.43 7.38
CA ASN A 107 9.85 -6.75 6.48
C ASN A 107 8.62 -7.20 7.31
N PRO A 108 7.51 -6.44 7.35
CA PRO A 108 6.35 -6.77 8.18
C PRO A 108 5.66 -8.09 7.78
N GLY A 109 5.15 -8.82 8.77
CA GLY A 109 4.44 -10.10 8.57
C GLY A 109 5.35 -11.32 8.39
N PRO A 110 4.80 -12.54 8.31
CA PRO A 110 5.57 -13.75 8.05
C PRO A 110 5.85 -13.90 6.54
N TYR A 111 7.11 -14.10 6.18
CA TYR A 111 7.48 -14.41 4.81
C TYR A 111 7.06 -15.84 4.45
N GLU A 112 6.23 -15.96 3.42
CA GLU A 112 5.53 -17.20 3.07
C GLU A 112 6.46 -18.36 2.67
N HIS A 113 7.49 -18.09 1.87
CA HIS A 113 8.37 -19.15 1.34
C HIS A 113 9.48 -19.60 2.29
N GLY A 114 9.40 -19.27 3.58
CA GLY A 114 10.51 -19.53 4.51
C GLY A 114 10.16 -20.03 5.91
N GLN A 115 8.89 -20.20 6.31
CA GLN A 115 8.56 -20.44 7.74
C GLN A 115 9.30 -19.45 8.67
N MET A 116 9.33 -18.18 8.29
CA MET A 116 10.14 -17.17 9.00
C MET A 116 9.33 -16.50 10.12
N ALA A 117 10.04 -16.03 11.14
CA ALA A 117 9.47 -15.23 12.22
C ALA A 117 8.73 -14.01 11.66
N GLU A 118 7.65 -13.61 12.33
CA GLU A 118 6.95 -12.37 12.02
C GLU A 118 7.92 -11.19 12.14
N ASN A 119 7.82 -10.20 11.24
CA ASN A 119 8.56 -8.95 11.32
C ASN A 119 10.09 -9.14 11.33
N SER A 120 10.63 -9.89 10.36
CA SER A 120 12.05 -10.26 10.30
C SER A 120 12.87 -9.42 9.31
N GLN A 121 14.20 -9.53 9.40
CA GLN A 121 15.13 -8.98 8.39
C GLN A 121 15.11 -9.73 7.05
N HIS A 122 14.37 -10.83 6.95
CA HIS A 122 14.36 -11.63 5.73
C HIS A 122 13.72 -10.84 4.58
N GLN A 123 14.42 -10.75 3.45
CA GLN A 123 14.02 -9.92 2.30
C GLN A 123 13.78 -8.44 2.67
N TYR A 124 14.39 -7.93 3.74
CA TYR A 124 14.18 -6.56 4.21
C TYR A 124 14.56 -5.52 3.15
N LEU A 125 15.71 -5.66 2.50
CA LEU A 125 16.13 -4.69 1.48
C LEU A 125 15.27 -4.76 0.21
N TYR A 126 14.78 -5.95 -0.13
CA TYR A 126 13.75 -6.10 -1.16
C TYR A 126 12.44 -5.41 -0.76
N TYR A 127 12.01 -5.55 0.49
CA TYR A 127 10.86 -4.83 1.03
C TYR A 127 11.05 -3.31 0.98
N MET A 128 12.21 -2.80 1.37
CA MET A 128 12.52 -1.36 1.27
C MET A 128 12.34 -0.89 -0.16
N TYR A 129 12.92 -1.57 -1.14
CA TYR A 129 12.70 -1.24 -2.55
C TYR A 129 11.22 -1.35 -2.98
N ALA A 130 10.46 -2.31 -2.48
CA ALA A 130 9.02 -2.40 -2.73
C ALA A 130 8.24 -1.22 -2.11
N LEU A 131 8.61 -0.77 -0.90
CA LEU A 131 8.06 0.40 -0.22
C LEU A 131 8.31 1.68 -1.02
N GLU A 132 9.52 1.85 -1.55
CA GLU A 132 9.85 2.97 -2.45
C GLU A 132 8.96 2.96 -3.69
N ARG A 133 8.82 1.81 -4.35
CA ARG A 133 7.95 1.67 -5.53
C ARG A 133 6.51 2.04 -5.22
N ALA A 134 5.93 1.52 -4.15
CA ALA A 134 4.56 1.83 -3.76
C ALA A 134 4.37 3.32 -3.47
N GLY A 135 5.29 3.94 -2.71
CA GLY A 135 5.24 5.37 -2.41
C GLY A 135 5.37 6.25 -3.66
N MET A 136 6.32 5.92 -4.53
CA MET A 136 6.55 6.65 -5.78
C MET A 136 5.41 6.48 -6.77
N LEU A 137 4.96 5.26 -7.04
CA LEU A 137 3.88 4.99 -8.00
C LEU A 137 2.58 5.66 -7.58
N TYR A 138 2.21 5.58 -6.30
CA TYR A 138 1.04 6.29 -5.80
C TYR A 138 1.25 7.82 -5.70
N GLY A 139 2.50 8.26 -5.64
CA GLY A 139 2.88 9.67 -5.51
C GLY A 139 2.58 10.23 -4.13
N THR A 140 2.80 9.44 -3.07
CA THR A 140 2.67 9.89 -1.67
C THR A 140 4.05 10.03 -1.03
N GLU A 141 4.20 11.04 -0.16
CA GLU A 141 5.36 11.17 0.74
C GLU A 141 5.12 10.48 2.09
N MET A 142 3.88 10.05 2.33
CA MET A 142 3.41 9.52 3.60
C MET A 142 2.96 8.06 3.44
N MET A 143 3.31 7.23 4.42
CA MET A 143 2.70 5.92 4.65
C MET A 143 2.04 5.97 6.02
N GLY A 144 0.73 6.18 6.02
CA GLY A 144 0.01 6.60 7.23
C GLY A 144 0.52 7.95 7.73
N THR A 145 0.95 8.00 8.98
CA THR A 145 1.53 9.19 9.60
C THR A 145 3.05 9.32 9.41
N ASN A 146 3.68 8.35 8.74
CA ASN A 146 5.14 8.29 8.62
C ASN A 146 5.62 8.85 7.27
N LYS A 147 6.61 9.74 7.30
CA LYS A 147 7.35 10.14 6.09
C LYS A 147 8.28 9.00 5.69
N TRP A 148 7.82 8.15 4.77
CA TRP A 148 8.47 6.86 4.49
C TRP A 148 9.90 7.01 3.98
N TYR A 149 10.15 7.98 3.09
CA TYR A 149 11.47 8.17 2.48
C TYR A 149 12.53 8.65 3.47
N PRO A 150 12.36 9.77 4.19
CA PRO A 150 13.38 10.22 5.14
C PRO A 150 13.60 9.22 6.27
N ALA A 151 12.54 8.52 6.73
CA ALA A 151 12.68 7.46 7.72
C ALA A 151 13.57 6.31 7.22
N GLY A 152 13.30 5.81 6.01
CA GLY A 152 14.08 4.72 5.42
C GLY A 152 15.49 5.13 5.01
N ALA A 153 15.66 6.33 4.46
CA ALA A 153 16.95 6.84 4.02
C ALA A 153 17.89 7.00 5.21
N LYS A 154 17.39 7.50 6.36
CA LYS A 154 18.15 7.58 7.61
C LYS A 154 18.68 6.21 8.01
N VAL A 155 17.81 5.19 8.08
CA VAL A 155 18.23 3.83 8.47
C VAL A 155 19.27 3.27 7.50
N LEU A 156 19.07 3.42 6.19
CA LEU A 156 20.03 2.91 5.21
C LEU A 156 21.39 3.62 5.30
N ILE A 157 21.43 4.94 5.47
CA ILE A 157 22.69 5.68 5.64
C ILE A 157 23.41 5.23 6.92
N GLU A 158 22.69 5.08 8.03
CA GLU A 158 23.26 4.67 9.33
C GLU A 158 23.74 3.21 9.35
N THR A 159 23.20 2.36 8.47
CA THR A 159 23.52 0.92 8.42
C THR A 159 24.42 0.53 7.24
N GLN A 160 24.88 1.49 6.44
CA GLN A 160 25.82 1.23 5.36
C GLN A 160 27.14 0.71 5.94
N LYS A 161 27.64 -0.42 5.40
CA LYS A 161 28.94 -0.97 5.80
C LYS A 161 30.07 -0.05 5.33
N ALA A 162 31.25 -0.11 5.96
CA ALA A 162 32.42 0.66 5.55
C ALA A 162 32.84 0.43 4.09
N THR A 163 32.50 -0.74 3.54
CA THR A 163 32.69 -1.12 2.13
C THR A 163 31.70 -0.44 1.17
N GLY A 164 30.73 0.32 1.68
CA GLY A 164 29.66 0.95 0.93
C GLY A 164 28.46 0.03 0.63
N SER A 165 28.50 -1.23 1.05
CA SER A 165 27.47 -2.24 0.78
C SER A 165 26.41 -2.34 1.88
N TRP A 166 25.30 -2.99 1.55
CA TRP A 166 24.24 -3.42 2.47
C TRP A 166 24.00 -4.93 2.33
N GLY A 167 23.49 -5.55 3.40
CA GLY A 167 23.12 -6.97 3.42
C GLY A 167 24.30 -7.90 3.10
N ASP A 168 23.99 -9.09 2.61
CA ASP A 168 24.96 -10.17 2.45
C ASP A 168 25.40 -10.41 0.99
N GLY A 169 24.82 -9.66 0.04
CA GLY A 169 25.16 -9.81 -1.38
C GLY A 169 24.92 -8.56 -2.23
N THR A 170 25.33 -8.63 -3.50
CA THR A 170 25.21 -7.53 -4.46
C THR A 170 23.76 -7.07 -4.65
N VAL A 171 22.81 -8.00 -4.65
CA VAL A 171 21.38 -7.72 -4.85
C VAL A 171 20.83 -6.80 -3.74
N ASP A 172 21.24 -7.03 -2.50
CA ASP A 172 20.86 -6.21 -1.34
C ASP A 172 21.35 -4.77 -1.48
N THR A 173 22.60 -4.62 -1.91
CA THR A 173 23.19 -3.30 -2.19
C THR A 173 22.45 -2.59 -3.33
N CYS A 174 22.09 -3.32 -4.40
CA CYS A 174 21.27 -2.76 -5.48
C CYS A 174 19.92 -2.25 -4.97
N PHE A 175 19.21 -3.02 -4.14
CA PHE A 175 17.93 -2.59 -3.58
C PHE A 175 18.05 -1.37 -2.66
N ALA A 176 19.09 -1.30 -1.82
CA ALA A 176 19.36 -0.14 -0.99
C ALA A 176 19.60 1.13 -1.85
N ILE A 177 20.40 1.01 -2.91
CA ILE A 177 20.67 2.12 -3.83
C ILE A 177 19.40 2.56 -4.55
N LEU A 178 18.58 1.62 -5.03
CA LEU A 178 17.31 1.94 -5.69
C LEU A 178 16.36 2.72 -4.75
N PHE A 179 16.28 2.32 -3.49
CA PHE A 179 15.54 3.05 -2.47
C PHE A 179 16.08 4.48 -2.29
N LEU A 180 17.38 4.62 -2.04
CA LEU A 180 18.03 5.91 -1.76
C LEU A 180 17.88 6.89 -2.93
N LYS A 181 17.93 6.39 -4.16
CA LYS A 181 17.76 7.18 -5.38
C LYS A 181 16.32 7.61 -5.65
N ARG A 182 15.32 7.01 -4.99
CA ARG A 182 13.90 7.08 -5.42
C ARG A 182 13.79 6.75 -6.92
N ALA A 183 14.33 5.58 -7.27
CA ALA A 183 14.54 5.18 -8.66
C ALA A 183 13.25 5.04 -9.49
N THR A 184 12.10 4.93 -8.84
CA THR A 184 10.80 4.74 -9.49
C THR A 184 10.18 6.08 -9.85
N ARG A 185 9.78 6.25 -11.12
CA ARG A 185 9.09 7.47 -11.55
C ARG A 185 7.62 7.44 -11.09
N ALA A 186 7.14 8.55 -10.54
CA ALA A 186 5.75 8.66 -10.11
C ALA A 186 4.77 8.63 -11.30
N LEU A 187 3.61 8.02 -11.09
CA LEU A 187 2.53 8.01 -12.09
C LEU A 187 1.97 9.43 -12.27
N GLY A 188 1.60 9.79 -13.51
CA GLY A 188 1.09 11.12 -13.85
C GLY A 188 2.16 12.21 -14.00
N VAL A 189 3.43 11.95 -13.68
CA VAL A 189 4.55 12.85 -14.03
C VAL A 189 4.92 12.60 -15.49
N ALA A 190 4.36 13.41 -16.39
CA ALA A 190 4.64 13.31 -17.81
C ALA A 190 6.10 13.73 -18.12
N THR A 191 6.92 12.78 -18.56
CA THR A 191 7.86 13.06 -19.65
C THR A 191 7.04 13.06 -20.92
N HIS A 192 7.22 14.03 -21.81
CA HIS A 192 6.49 14.23 -23.08
C HIS A 192 5.72 12.99 -23.53
N SER A 193 4.39 13.09 -23.57
CA SER A 193 3.55 11.93 -23.85
C SER A 193 3.98 11.28 -25.17
N ALA A 194 3.84 9.96 -25.29
CA ALA A 194 4.11 9.26 -26.55
C ALA A 194 3.31 9.87 -27.73
N ALA A 195 2.15 10.49 -27.45
CA ALA A 195 1.39 11.28 -28.40
C ALA A 195 2.10 12.58 -28.83
N GLN A 196 2.76 13.30 -27.91
CA GLN A 196 3.59 14.47 -28.22
C GLN A 196 4.87 14.11 -29.00
N MET A 197 5.49 12.97 -28.68
CA MET A 197 6.65 12.46 -29.44
C MET A 197 6.29 12.05 -30.88
N ARG A 198 5.08 11.52 -31.09
CA ARG A 198 4.56 11.20 -32.44
C ARG A 198 4.09 12.44 -33.20
N ALA A 199 3.62 13.47 -32.51
CA ALA A 199 3.17 14.73 -33.11
C ALA A 199 4.32 15.64 -33.56
N GLY A 200 5.51 15.53 -32.95
CA GLY A 200 6.70 16.31 -33.31
C GLY A 200 7.56 15.73 -34.44
N GLN A 201 7.12 14.63 -35.07
CA GLN A 201 7.84 13.96 -36.18
C GLN A 201 7.20 14.22 -37.56
N LYS A 202 6.42 15.29 -37.71
CA LYS A 202 5.88 15.72 -39.01
C LYS A 202 6.61 16.94 -39.54
#